data_AF-A0ABD7B6U6-F1
#
_entry.id   AF-A0ABD7B6U6-F1
#
_cell.length_a   1.000
_cell.length_b   1.000
_cell.length_c   1.000
_cell.angle_alpha   90.00
_cell.angle_beta   90.00
_cell.angle_gamma   90.00
#
_symmetry.space_group_name_H-M   'P 1'
#
loop_
_entity.id
_entity.type
_entity.pdbx_description
1 polymer ?
#
loop_
_entity_poly.entity_id
_entity_poly.type
_entity_poly.pdbx_seq_one_letter_code
_entity_poly.pdbx_strand_id
1 'polypeptide(L)'
;MELKPQFTEFLAGIRPTIRQQEDWKIGSKTLRNRLEADEKLKDIVVATFLQGSVRRSTAVRPLGEKRPDVDVVVVTNLDYNRLTPKEAMDLFEPFLERYYKGKWRPQGRSFGIELSYVDLDLVITALPSDGSSRSLLEQLYRSQSVLTTNSLEEEASWRLNRSWTPPSGLLGNAMLFQDAPQEEWKPHPLFLPDRDAGNWGRTHPLAQIQWTAAKNRACNGHYVNLVRAMKWWRQENAERLPKYPKGYPLEH
;
A
#
# COMPACT_ATOMS: atom_id res chain seq x y z
N MET A 1 25.38 12.04 15.80
CA MET A 1 24.48 13.20 15.91
C MET A 1 23.39 12.79 16.90
N GLU A 2 23.44 13.26 18.14
CA GLU A 2 22.42 12.92 19.14
C GLU A 2 21.10 13.58 18.72
N LEU A 3 20.09 12.76 18.44
CA LEU A 3 18.71 13.22 18.32
C LEU A 3 18.31 13.67 19.73
N LYS A 4 18.25 14.99 19.92
CA LYS A 4 17.85 15.57 21.21
C LYS A 4 16.48 14.99 21.64
N PRO A 5 16.25 14.73 22.94
CA PRO A 5 15.00 14.13 23.43
C PRO A 5 13.72 14.76 22.88
N GLN A 6 13.73 16.08 22.64
CA GLN A 6 12.59 16.83 22.10
C GLN A 6 12.20 16.38 20.68
N PHE A 7 13.17 16.03 19.84
CA PHE A 7 12.86 15.56 18.49
C PHE A 7 12.29 14.15 18.50
N THR A 8 12.75 13.30 19.41
CA THR A 8 12.16 11.97 19.63
C THR A 8 10.72 12.08 20.13
N GLU A 9 10.46 12.98 21.07
CA GLU A 9 9.12 13.26 21.58
C GLU A 9 8.21 13.81 20.47
N PHE A 10 8.69 14.78 19.69
CA PHE A 10 7.97 15.27 18.51
C PHE A 10 7.61 14.14 17.54
N LEU A 11 8.59 13.30 17.18
CA LEU A 11 8.36 12.15 16.30
C LEU A 11 7.33 11.19 16.89
N ALA A 12 7.36 10.92 18.20
CA ALA A 12 6.35 10.09 18.85
C ALA A 12 4.95 10.73 18.78
N GLY A 13 4.85 12.05 18.95
CA GLY A 13 3.60 12.80 18.91
C GLY A 13 2.91 12.81 17.55
N ILE A 14 3.68 12.75 16.45
CA ILE A 14 3.15 12.78 15.08
C ILE A 14 2.90 11.39 14.50
N ARG A 15 3.21 10.31 15.23
CA ARG A 15 3.00 8.93 14.78
C ARG A 15 1.57 8.47 15.04
N PRO A 16 1.02 7.59 14.18
CA PRO A 16 -0.20 6.86 14.50
C PRO A 16 -0.04 6.12 15.82
N THR A 17 -1.07 6.20 16.68
CA THR A 17 -1.08 5.50 17.97
C THR A 17 -1.13 3.99 17.79
N ILE A 18 -0.78 3.22 18.83
CA ILE A 18 -0.90 1.76 18.82
C ILE A 18 -2.31 1.33 18.39
N ARG A 19 -3.34 1.95 18.98
CA ARG A 19 -4.74 1.71 18.60
C ARG A 19 -5.03 1.98 17.13
N GLN A 20 -4.55 3.10 16.59
CA GLN A 20 -4.69 3.41 15.16
C GLN A 20 -3.99 2.39 14.25
N GLN A 21 -2.85 1.85 14.71
CA GLN A 21 -2.14 0.78 14.00
C GLN A 21 -2.90 -0.56 14.06
N GLU A 22 -3.53 -0.87 15.19
CA GLU A 22 -4.41 -2.04 15.33
C GLU A 22 -5.65 -1.90 14.44
N ASP A 23 -6.28 -0.72 14.45
CA ASP A 23 -7.47 -0.39 13.66
C ASP A 23 -7.22 -0.59 12.15
N TRP A 24 -6.10 -0.10 11.61
CA TRP A 24 -5.79 -0.34 10.19
C TRP A 24 -5.46 -1.80 9.89
N LYS A 25 -4.87 -2.55 10.83
CA LYS A 25 -4.53 -3.95 10.63
C LYS A 25 -5.80 -4.79 10.60
N ILE A 26 -6.74 -4.49 11.48
CA ILE A 26 -8.06 -5.13 11.53
C ILE A 26 -8.81 -4.83 10.24
N GLY A 27 -8.96 -3.55 9.89
CA GLY A 27 -9.73 -3.14 8.71
C GLY A 27 -9.20 -3.74 7.41
N SER A 28 -7.87 -3.64 7.19
CA SER A 28 -7.25 -4.21 5.99
C SER A 28 -7.29 -5.73 5.96
N LYS A 29 -7.06 -6.42 7.09
CA LYS A 29 -7.21 -7.89 7.17
C LYS A 29 -8.63 -8.32 6.87
N THR A 30 -9.64 -7.66 7.43
CA THR A 30 -11.05 -7.98 7.17
C THR A 30 -11.40 -7.82 5.69
N LEU A 31 -10.97 -6.72 5.05
CA LEU A 31 -11.20 -6.50 3.61
C LEU A 31 -10.54 -7.59 2.76
N ARG A 32 -9.27 -7.92 3.04
CA ARG A 32 -8.52 -8.95 2.30
C ARG A 32 -9.15 -10.34 2.45
N ASN A 33 -9.54 -10.72 3.67
CA ASN A 33 -10.22 -12.00 3.92
C ASN A 33 -11.58 -12.08 3.21
N ARG A 34 -12.34 -10.98 3.15
CA ARG A 34 -13.62 -10.93 2.44
C ARG A 34 -13.42 -11.08 0.93
N LEU A 35 -12.41 -10.44 0.35
CA LEU A 35 -12.08 -10.56 -1.08
C LEU A 35 -11.67 -12.00 -1.43
N GLU A 36 -10.87 -12.64 -0.58
CA GLU A 36 -10.45 -14.04 -0.76
C GLU A 36 -11.62 -15.02 -0.68
N ALA A 37 -12.59 -14.76 0.20
CA ALA A 37 -13.77 -15.60 0.40
C ALA A 37 -14.93 -15.29 -0.57
N ASP A 38 -14.83 -14.25 -1.42
CA ASP A 38 -15.92 -13.89 -2.32
C ASP A 38 -15.97 -14.81 -3.54
N GLU A 39 -17.07 -15.53 -3.68
CA GLU A 39 -17.28 -16.53 -4.75
C GLU A 39 -17.14 -15.98 -6.17
N LYS A 40 -17.42 -14.69 -6.40
CA LYS A 40 -17.33 -14.08 -7.74
C LYS A 40 -15.95 -13.50 -8.02
N LEU A 41 -15.25 -13.03 -6.98
CA LEU A 41 -13.96 -12.38 -7.13
C LEU A 41 -12.77 -13.32 -6.93
N LYS A 42 -12.93 -14.46 -6.24
CA LYS A 42 -11.82 -15.39 -5.94
C LYS A 42 -11.07 -15.89 -7.18
N ASP A 43 -11.76 -16.05 -8.31
CA ASP A 43 -11.16 -16.49 -9.58
C ASP A 43 -10.48 -15.35 -10.34
N ILE A 44 -10.79 -14.10 -9.96
CA ILE A 44 -10.24 -12.88 -10.57
C ILE A 44 -9.04 -12.35 -9.77
N VAL A 45 -9.13 -12.42 -8.43
CA VAL A 45 -8.14 -11.89 -7.50
C VAL A 45 -6.96 -12.85 -7.38
N VAL A 46 -5.78 -12.39 -7.80
CA VAL A 46 -4.53 -13.13 -7.70
C VAL A 46 -3.90 -12.93 -6.31
N ALA A 47 -3.84 -11.68 -5.85
CA ALA A 47 -3.26 -11.33 -4.56
C ALA A 47 -3.81 -10.00 -4.05
N THR A 48 -3.69 -9.76 -2.75
CA THR A 48 -3.96 -8.47 -2.14
C THR A 48 -2.78 -8.06 -1.26
N PHE A 49 -2.43 -6.77 -1.23
CA PHE A 49 -1.35 -6.28 -0.38
C PHE A 49 -1.57 -4.83 0.04
N LEU A 50 -0.90 -4.43 1.13
CA LEU A 50 -0.92 -3.05 1.61
C LEU A 50 0.01 -2.17 0.78
N GLN A 51 -0.44 -0.97 0.44
CA GLN A 51 0.37 0.08 -0.16
C GLN A 51 0.27 1.35 0.71
N GLY A 52 0.45 2.51 0.10
CA GLY A 52 0.26 3.76 0.81
C GLY A 52 1.30 4.09 1.86
N SER A 53 0.94 5.11 2.63
CA SER A 53 1.80 5.65 3.69
C SER A 53 1.92 4.70 4.89
N VAL A 54 0.92 3.86 5.14
CA VAL A 54 0.96 2.80 6.16
C VAL A 54 2.05 1.79 5.83
N ARG A 55 2.02 1.21 4.62
CA ARG A 55 3.02 0.20 4.22
C ARG A 55 4.44 0.77 4.19
N ARG A 56 4.60 2.03 3.76
CA ARG A 56 5.89 2.72 3.66
C ARG A 56 6.40 3.32 4.97
N SER A 57 5.64 3.19 6.07
CA SER A 57 5.97 3.81 7.36
C SER A 57 6.14 5.33 7.26
N THR A 58 5.32 5.99 6.45
CA THR A 58 5.25 7.45 6.30
C THR A 58 3.89 8.02 6.71
N ALA A 59 3.00 7.18 7.27
CA ALA A 59 1.74 7.62 7.84
C ALA A 59 2.00 8.54 9.06
N VAL A 60 1.27 9.64 9.10
CA VAL A 60 1.26 10.60 10.22
C VAL A 60 -0.05 10.47 10.99
N ARG A 61 -0.06 10.93 12.23
CA ARG A 61 -1.25 10.91 13.09
C ARG A 61 -2.40 11.69 12.41
N PRO A 62 -3.59 11.08 12.28
CA PRO A 62 -4.78 11.82 11.87
C PRO A 62 -5.14 12.94 12.87
N LEU A 63 -5.62 14.07 12.37
CA LEU A 63 -6.11 15.19 13.19
C LEU A 63 -7.64 15.26 13.17
N GLY A 64 -8.23 15.73 14.28
CA GLY A 64 -9.67 15.88 14.42
C GLY A 64 -10.41 14.55 14.28
N GLU A 65 -11.46 14.54 13.47
CA GLU A 65 -12.28 13.34 13.23
C GLU A 65 -11.72 12.41 12.13
N LYS A 66 -10.56 12.75 11.55
CA LYS A 66 -9.94 11.94 10.51
C LYS A 66 -9.44 10.61 11.07
N ARG A 67 -9.42 9.61 10.19
CA ARG A 67 -9.00 8.25 10.52
C ARG A 67 -7.71 7.91 9.79
N PRO A 68 -7.04 6.81 10.19
CA PRO A 68 -5.96 6.29 9.39
C PRO A 68 -6.49 5.86 8.02
N ASP A 69 -5.73 6.19 6.98
CA ASP A 69 -6.05 5.91 5.59
C ASP A 69 -5.13 4.79 5.07
N VAL A 70 -5.72 3.76 4.49
CA VAL A 70 -5.03 2.51 4.15
C VAL A 70 -5.34 2.09 2.72
N ASP A 71 -4.32 2.12 1.88
CA ASP A 71 -4.41 1.59 0.52
C ASP A 71 -4.27 0.06 0.51
N VAL A 72 -5.30 -0.64 0.03
CA VAL A 72 -5.28 -2.07 -0.25
C VAL A 72 -5.32 -2.28 -1.75
N VAL A 73 -4.19 -2.75 -2.31
CA VAL A 73 -4.08 -3.06 -3.73
C VAL A 73 -4.54 -4.49 -3.98
N VAL A 74 -5.44 -4.65 -4.96
CA VAL A 74 -5.90 -5.93 -5.48
C VAL A 74 -5.23 -6.17 -6.81
N VAL A 75 -4.45 -7.25 -6.90
CA VAL A 75 -3.85 -7.72 -8.14
C VAL A 75 -4.80 -8.71 -8.75
N THR A 76 -5.23 -8.46 -9.98
CA THR A 76 -6.18 -9.30 -10.71
C THR A 76 -5.58 -9.88 -11.98
N ASN A 77 -6.20 -10.94 -12.48
CA ASN A 77 -5.92 -11.52 -13.78
C ASN A 77 -6.77 -10.90 -14.92
N LEU A 78 -7.47 -9.78 -14.66
CA LEU A 78 -8.31 -9.09 -15.65
C LEU A 78 -7.52 -8.71 -16.91
N ASP A 79 -8.18 -8.79 -18.07
CA ASP A 79 -7.58 -8.39 -19.34
C ASP A 79 -7.88 -6.92 -19.63
N TYR A 80 -6.90 -6.06 -19.31
CA TYR A 80 -7.00 -4.61 -19.50
C TYR A 80 -7.08 -4.19 -20.98
N ASN A 81 -6.78 -5.08 -21.93
CA ASN A 81 -6.97 -4.81 -23.36
C ASN A 81 -8.42 -5.01 -23.82
N ARG A 82 -9.23 -5.73 -23.03
CA ARG A 82 -10.62 -6.09 -23.38
C ARG A 82 -11.64 -5.36 -22.53
N LEU A 83 -11.31 -5.06 -21.28
CA LEU A 83 -12.19 -4.36 -20.35
C LEU A 83 -11.86 -2.87 -20.32
N THR A 84 -12.89 -2.03 -20.40
CA THR A 84 -12.75 -0.62 -20.04
C THR A 84 -12.45 -0.50 -18.53
N PRO A 85 -11.80 0.60 -18.10
CA PRO A 85 -11.57 0.86 -16.67
C PRO A 85 -12.84 0.80 -15.83
N LYS A 86 -13.96 1.32 -16.36
CA LYS A 86 -15.24 1.28 -15.66
C LYS A 86 -15.73 -0.16 -15.48
N GLU A 87 -15.79 -0.94 -16.56
CA GLU A 87 -16.24 -2.34 -16.50
C GLU A 87 -15.41 -3.17 -15.52
N ALA A 88 -14.08 -3.01 -15.54
CA ALA A 88 -13.20 -3.71 -14.62
C ALA A 88 -13.45 -3.35 -13.15
N MET A 89 -13.66 -2.08 -12.85
CA MET A 89 -13.97 -1.63 -11.49
C MET A 89 -15.38 -2.04 -11.06
N ASP A 90 -16.38 -1.99 -11.96
CA ASP A 90 -17.78 -2.34 -11.68
C ASP A 90 -17.93 -3.79 -11.21
N LEU A 91 -17.01 -4.70 -11.58
CA LEU A 91 -16.98 -6.08 -11.07
C LEU A 91 -16.90 -6.16 -9.54
N PHE A 92 -16.35 -5.14 -8.88
CA PHE A 92 -16.20 -5.08 -7.43
C PHE A 92 -17.41 -4.43 -6.71
N GLU A 93 -18.31 -3.76 -7.44
CA GLU A 93 -19.47 -3.08 -6.82
C GLU A 93 -20.43 -4.05 -6.09
N PRO A 94 -20.75 -5.25 -6.61
CA PRO A 94 -21.57 -6.21 -5.87
C PRO A 94 -20.94 -6.67 -4.55
N PHE A 95 -19.62 -6.79 -4.50
CA PHE A 95 -18.86 -7.11 -3.29
C PHE A 95 -18.95 -5.96 -2.27
N LEU A 96 -18.71 -4.73 -2.75
CA LEU A 96 -18.78 -3.53 -1.92
C LEU A 96 -20.19 -3.31 -1.36
N GLU A 97 -21.22 -3.47 -2.18
CA GLU A 97 -22.61 -3.35 -1.75
C GLU A 97 -23.00 -4.42 -0.74
N ARG A 98 -22.48 -5.65 -0.87
CA ARG A 98 -22.75 -6.72 0.11
C ARG A 98 -22.11 -6.45 1.47
N TYR A 99 -20.85 -6.05 1.49
CA TYR A 99 -20.04 -6.02 2.73
C TYR A 99 -19.88 -4.64 3.35
N TYR A 100 -20.13 -3.59 2.58
CA TYR A 100 -19.86 -2.19 2.94
C TYR A 100 -21.00 -1.25 2.53
N LYS A 101 -22.23 -1.77 2.39
CA LYS A 101 -23.43 -0.98 2.06
C LYS A 101 -23.50 0.36 2.81
N GLY A 102 -23.65 1.45 2.06
CA GLY A 102 -23.74 2.81 2.60
C GLY A 102 -22.44 3.34 3.22
N LYS A 103 -21.33 2.62 3.08
CA LYS A 103 -20.00 2.98 3.62
C LYS A 103 -18.94 3.03 2.53
N TRP A 104 -19.30 2.92 1.26
CA TRP A 104 -18.34 2.96 0.16
C TRP A 104 -18.74 4.01 -0.87
N ARG A 105 -17.75 4.56 -1.56
CA ARG A 105 -17.92 5.46 -2.70
C ARG A 105 -16.91 5.16 -3.80
N PRO A 106 -17.30 5.28 -5.08
CA PRO A 106 -16.34 5.21 -6.17
C PRO A 106 -15.43 6.44 -6.19
N GLN A 107 -14.18 6.22 -6.60
CA GLN A 107 -13.21 7.25 -6.94
C GLN A 107 -12.63 6.94 -8.33
N GLY A 108 -11.88 7.88 -8.93
CA GLY A 108 -11.30 7.66 -10.26
C GLY A 108 -10.45 6.39 -10.36
N ARG A 109 -9.66 6.05 -9.34
CA ARG A 109 -8.70 4.93 -9.39
C ARG A 109 -8.83 3.92 -8.24
N SER A 110 -9.87 4.04 -7.43
CA SER A 110 -10.10 3.21 -6.25
C SER A 110 -11.57 3.25 -5.82
N PHE A 111 -11.92 2.45 -4.83
CA PHE A 111 -13.14 2.64 -4.05
C PHE A 111 -12.77 3.03 -2.63
N GLY A 112 -13.28 4.17 -2.16
CA GLY A 112 -13.12 4.58 -0.76
C GLY A 112 -14.15 3.89 0.11
N ILE A 113 -13.72 3.29 1.22
CA ILE A 113 -14.56 2.64 2.22
C ILE A 113 -14.35 3.35 3.56
N GLU A 114 -15.40 3.95 4.10
CA GLU A 114 -15.38 4.74 5.33
C GLU A 114 -15.95 3.92 6.49
N LEU A 115 -15.08 3.42 7.36
CA LEU A 115 -15.46 2.70 8.58
C LEU A 115 -15.21 3.58 9.80
N SER A 116 -15.94 3.36 10.90
CA SER A 116 -15.86 4.19 12.13
C SER A 116 -14.46 4.35 12.73
N TYR A 117 -13.52 3.47 12.36
CA TYR A 117 -12.17 3.39 12.91
C TYR A 117 -11.05 3.51 11.86
N VAL A 118 -11.36 3.40 10.56
CA VAL A 118 -10.36 3.40 9.48
C VAL A 118 -11.02 3.75 8.14
N ASP A 119 -10.29 4.47 7.29
CA ASP A 119 -10.65 4.66 5.89
C ASP A 119 -9.78 3.72 5.04
N LEU A 120 -10.39 3.02 4.09
CA LEU A 120 -9.69 2.08 3.20
C LEU A 120 -9.88 2.51 1.75
N ASP A 121 -8.80 2.51 0.98
CA ASP A 121 -8.85 2.64 -0.47
C ASP A 121 -8.61 1.27 -1.12
N LEU A 122 -9.65 0.72 -1.75
CA LEU A 122 -9.58 -0.51 -2.52
C LEU A 122 -9.11 -0.18 -3.95
N VAL A 123 -7.84 -0.46 -4.25
CA VAL A 123 -7.20 -0.12 -5.53
C VAL A 123 -7.16 -1.36 -6.41
N ILE A 124 -7.94 -1.38 -7.49
CA ILE A 124 -7.99 -2.51 -8.42
C ILE A 124 -6.85 -2.37 -9.42
N THR A 125 -6.14 -3.46 -9.68
CA THR A 125 -5.06 -3.49 -10.69
C THR A 125 -5.10 -4.79 -11.48
N ALA A 126 -4.57 -4.77 -12.70
CA ALA A 126 -4.41 -5.94 -13.55
C ALA A 126 -2.92 -6.28 -13.74
N LEU A 127 -2.61 -7.56 -13.74
CA LEU A 127 -1.32 -8.05 -14.22
C LEU A 127 -1.16 -7.77 -15.72
N PRO A 128 0.08 -7.64 -16.22
CA PRO A 128 0.32 -7.62 -17.66
C PRO A 128 -0.26 -8.87 -18.34
N SER A 129 -0.90 -8.66 -19.50
CA SER A 129 -1.56 -9.72 -20.28
C SER A 129 -0.54 -10.58 -21.04
N ASP A 130 0.66 -10.06 -21.28
CA ASP A 130 1.70 -10.63 -22.14
C ASP A 130 3.01 -10.95 -21.38
N GLY A 131 3.66 -12.04 -21.79
CA GLY A 131 5.06 -12.33 -21.46
C GLY A 131 5.31 -13.62 -20.68
N SER A 132 6.50 -14.19 -20.91
CA SER A 132 7.08 -15.30 -20.13
C SER A 132 7.20 -14.98 -18.64
N SER A 133 7.16 -13.69 -18.27
CA SER A 133 7.30 -13.19 -16.90
C SER A 133 5.99 -13.17 -16.10
N ARG A 134 4.82 -13.46 -16.69
CA ARG A 134 3.55 -13.41 -15.95
C ARG A 134 3.53 -14.38 -14.77
N SER A 135 3.92 -15.64 -14.98
CA SER A 135 4.02 -16.63 -13.90
C SER A 135 5.00 -16.20 -12.81
N LEU A 136 6.12 -15.57 -13.19
CA LEU A 136 7.11 -15.03 -12.27
C LEU A 136 6.53 -13.90 -11.40
N LEU A 137 5.78 -12.98 -12.02
CA LEU A 137 5.10 -11.90 -11.32
C LEU A 137 4.02 -12.42 -10.39
N GLU A 138 3.20 -13.37 -10.84
CA GLU A 138 2.19 -14.01 -10.00
C GLU A 138 2.82 -14.64 -8.76
N GLN A 139 3.94 -15.36 -8.92
CA GLN A 139 4.71 -15.90 -7.79
C GLN A 139 5.25 -14.80 -6.87
N LEU A 140 5.74 -13.68 -7.41
CA LEU A 140 6.18 -12.54 -6.61
C LEU A 140 5.03 -11.92 -5.81
N TYR A 141 3.89 -11.66 -6.44
CA TYR A 141 2.72 -11.08 -5.78
C TYR A 141 2.09 -12.01 -4.73
N ARG A 142 2.24 -13.33 -4.90
CA ARG A 142 1.84 -14.35 -3.91
C ARG A 142 2.89 -14.60 -2.82
N SER A 143 4.07 -13.99 -2.91
CA SER A 143 5.14 -14.19 -1.93
C SER A 143 4.84 -13.50 -0.59
N GLN A 144 5.44 -13.99 0.49
CA GLN A 144 5.32 -13.40 1.82
C GLN A 144 5.82 -11.94 1.87
N SER A 145 6.78 -11.58 1.02
CA SER A 145 7.26 -10.20 0.91
C SER A 145 6.17 -9.21 0.51
N VAL A 146 5.22 -9.65 -0.32
CA VAL A 146 4.11 -8.83 -0.79
C VAL A 146 2.92 -8.95 0.15
N LEU A 147 2.61 -10.16 0.62
CA LEU A 147 1.41 -10.41 1.42
C LEU A 147 1.49 -9.88 2.86
N THR A 148 2.69 -9.62 3.39
CA THR A 148 2.89 -9.10 4.75
C THR A 148 2.08 -7.81 5.01
N THR A 149 1.51 -7.73 6.21
CA THR A 149 0.81 -6.54 6.71
C THR A 149 1.73 -5.61 7.50
N ASN A 150 2.98 -6.01 7.75
CA ASN A 150 3.92 -5.20 8.51
C ASN A 150 4.39 -4.01 7.67
N SER A 151 4.47 -2.85 8.30
CA SER A 151 5.11 -1.67 7.74
C SER A 151 6.63 -1.82 7.73
N LEU A 152 7.34 -0.95 7.02
CA LEU A 152 8.81 -0.98 6.95
C LEU A 152 9.51 -0.72 8.28
N GLU A 153 8.83 -0.07 9.22
CA GLU A 153 9.34 0.19 10.58
C GLU A 153 9.16 -1.03 11.49
N GLU A 154 8.08 -1.79 11.31
CA GLU A 154 7.85 -3.05 12.03
C GLU A 154 8.75 -4.18 11.50
N GLU A 155 9.12 -4.11 10.22
CA GLU A 155 9.93 -5.12 9.55
C GLU A 155 11.05 -4.48 8.71
N ALA A 156 12.07 -3.95 9.39
CA ALA A 156 13.20 -3.29 8.75
C ALA A 156 14.05 -4.25 7.89
N SER A 157 13.97 -5.56 8.14
CA SER A 157 14.64 -6.59 7.35
C SER A 157 13.99 -6.82 5.99
N TRP A 158 12.77 -6.30 5.77
CA TRP A 158 11.99 -6.55 4.58
C TRP A 158 12.77 -6.32 3.28
N ARG A 159 12.64 -7.28 2.37
CA ARG A 159 13.15 -7.23 1.00
C ARG A 159 12.07 -7.67 0.04
N LEU A 160 12.01 -7.02 -1.13
CA LEU A 160 11.12 -7.44 -2.18
C LEU A 160 11.74 -8.61 -2.92
N ASN A 161 11.50 -9.84 -2.47
CA ASN A 161 11.88 -11.04 -3.20
C ASN A 161 10.94 -12.21 -2.87
N ARG A 162 10.90 -13.24 -3.73
CA ARG A 162 9.98 -14.39 -3.59
C ARG A 162 10.26 -15.27 -2.38
N SER A 163 11.52 -15.32 -1.94
CA SER A 163 12.01 -16.20 -0.88
C SER A 163 12.07 -15.53 0.49
N TRP A 164 11.78 -14.23 0.56
CA TRP A 164 11.83 -13.48 1.80
C TRP A 164 10.70 -13.95 2.71
N THR A 165 11.06 -14.21 3.96
CA THR A 165 10.14 -14.51 5.05
C THR A 165 10.45 -13.58 6.22
N PRO A 166 9.44 -13.19 7.02
CA PRO A 166 9.68 -12.47 8.26
C PRO A 166 10.66 -13.27 9.15
N PRO A 167 11.66 -12.63 9.77
CA PRO A 167 12.59 -13.32 10.66
C PRO A 167 11.83 -13.99 11.82
N SER A 168 11.88 -15.31 11.88
CA SER A 168 11.38 -16.11 13.01
C SER A 168 12.57 -16.57 13.86
N GLY A 169 12.89 -15.81 14.90
CA GLY A 169 13.96 -16.14 15.87
C GLY A 169 15.34 -15.52 15.56
N LEU A 170 16.36 -15.99 16.28
CA LEU A 170 17.70 -15.35 16.39
C LEU A 170 18.69 -15.63 15.24
N LEU A 171 18.32 -16.39 14.21
CA LEU A 171 19.23 -16.80 13.13
C LEU A 171 18.69 -16.38 11.76
N GLY A 172 18.96 -15.14 11.36
CA GLY A 172 18.66 -14.65 10.01
C GLY A 172 19.76 -14.98 9.02
N ASN A 173 19.44 -15.74 7.95
CA ASN A 173 20.37 -16.05 6.87
C ASN A 173 20.71 -14.80 6.04
N ALA A 174 22.01 -14.56 5.78
CA ALA A 174 22.52 -13.38 5.08
C ALA A 174 21.97 -13.21 3.64
N MET A 175 21.57 -14.31 2.98
CA MET A 175 20.97 -14.31 1.63
C MET A 175 19.55 -13.72 1.58
N LEU A 176 18.86 -13.58 2.72
CA LEU A 176 17.51 -13.00 2.81
C LEU A 176 17.51 -11.46 2.75
N PHE A 177 18.68 -10.82 2.69
CA PHE A 177 18.83 -9.37 2.75
C PHE A 177 18.99 -8.67 1.40
N GLN A 178 18.79 -9.36 0.28
CA GLN A 178 18.81 -8.75 -1.06
C GLN A 178 17.41 -8.67 -1.65
N ASP A 179 17.11 -7.56 -2.35
CA ASP A 179 15.90 -7.47 -3.16
C ASP A 179 16.05 -8.35 -4.41
N ALA A 180 14.93 -8.75 -5.01
CA ALA A 180 14.92 -9.44 -6.29
C ALA A 180 15.54 -8.55 -7.39
N PRO A 181 16.26 -9.12 -8.37
CA PRO A 181 16.80 -8.38 -9.50
C PRO A 181 15.71 -7.51 -10.12
N GLN A 182 16.01 -6.23 -10.37
CA GLN A 182 15.01 -5.29 -10.87
C GLN A 182 14.50 -5.72 -12.24
N GLU A 183 15.35 -6.37 -13.03
CA GLU A 183 15.07 -6.92 -14.35
C GLU A 183 13.94 -7.95 -14.35
N GLU A 184 13.70 -8.64 -13.22
CA GLU A 184 12.67 -9.70 -13.11
C GLU A 184 11.24 -9.14 -13.03
N TRP A 185 11.04 -7.93 -12.50
CA TRP A 185 9.70 -7.43 -12.18
C TRP A 185 9.48 -5.95 -12.50
N LYS A 186 10.52 -5.11 -12.43
CA LYS A 186 10.41 -3.66 -12.67
C LYS A 186 10.02 -3.31 -14.12
N PRO A 187 10.39 -4.06 -15.17
CA PRO A 187 9.87 -3.83 -16.52
C PRO A 187 8.37 -4.09 -16.67
N HIS A 188 7.74 -4.76 -15.71
CA HIS A 188 6.38 -5.27 -15.81
C HIS A 188 5.44 -4.55 -14.82
N PRO A 189 4.91 -3.36 -15.18
CA PRO A 189 3.97 -2.63 -14.32
C PRO A 189 2.67 -3.41 -14.14
N LEU A 190 2.00 -3.11 -13.03
CA LEU A 190 0.57 -3.34 -12.95
C LEU A 190 -0.16 -2.26 -13.75
N PHE A 191 -1.34 -2.61 -14.22
CA PHE A 191 -2.25 -1.68 -14.89
C PHE A 191 -3.33 -1.24 -13.92
N LEU A 192 -3.48 0.06 -13.74
CA LEU A 192 -4.42 0.72 -12.84
C LEU A 192 -5.54 1.34 -13.69
N PRO A 193 -6.80 0.91 -13.55
CA PRO A 193 -7.92 1.52 -14.23
C PRO A 193 -8.19 2.90 -13.63
N ASP A 194 -8.37 3.90 -14.50
CA ASP A 194 -8.92 5.20 -14.13
C ASP A 194 -10.30 5.36 -14.79
N ARG A 195 -11.37 5.25 -14.00
CA ARG A 195 -12.75 5.38 -14.50
C ARG A 195 -13.10 6.80 -14.92
N ASP A 196 -12.47 7.80 -14.33
CA ASP A 196 -12.73 9.22 -14.66
C ASP A 196 -12.00 9.59 -15.96
N ALA A 197 -10.78 9.10 -16.15
CA ALA A 197 -9.99 9.33 -17.37
C ALA A 197 -10.30 8.35 -18.51
N GLY A 198 -10.99 7.25 -18.22
CA GLY A 198 -11.36 6.23 -19.20
C GLY A 198 -10.17 5.45 -19.78
N ASN A 199 -9.02 5.44 -19.10
CA ASN A 199 -7.83 4.69 -19.54
C ASN A 199 -7.22 3.82 -18.44
N TRP A 200 -6.35 2.88 -18.86
CA TRP A 200 -5.51 2.11 -17.96
C TRP A 200 -4.12 2.75 -17.88
N GLY A 201 -3.71 3.15 -16.68
CA GLY A 201 -2.38 3.69 -16.40
C GLY A 201 -1.42 2.62 -15.90
N ARG A 202 -0.12 2.79 -16.14
CA ARG A 202 0.93 1.92 -15.57
C ARG A 202 1.27 2.35 -14.14
N THR A 203 1.47 1.39 -13.24
CA THR A 203 1.87 1.64 -11.86
C THR A 203 2.84 0.57 -11.32
N HIS A 204 3.76 0.99 -10.44
CA HIS A 204 4.72 0.11 -9.76
C HIS A 204 4.64 0.28 -8.23
N PRO A 205 3.55 -0.14 -7.59
CA PRO A 205 3.38 0.02 -6.14
C PRO A 205 4.49 -0.68 -5.33
N LEU A 206 4.96 -1.85 -5.78
CA LEU A 206 6.08 -2.55 -5.13
C LEU A 206 7.40 -1.79 -5.25
N ALA A 207 7.65 -1.10 -6.38
CA ALA A 207 8.85 -0.27 -6.54
C ALA A 207 8.86 0.91 -5.59
N GLN A 208 7.70 1.52 -5.33
CA GLN A 208 7.59 2.61 -4.35
C GLN A 208 7.97 2.13 -2.95
N ILE A 209 7.45 0.96 -2.54
CA ILE A 209 7.75 0.36 -1.22
C ILE A 209 9.25 -0.01 -1.14
N GLN A 210 9.77 -0.68 -2.16
CA GLN A 210 11.19 -1.06 -2.25
C GLN A 210 12.11 0.15 -2.17
N TRP A 211 11.82 1.19 -2.95
CA TRP A 211 12.62 2.41 -2.96
C TRP A 211 12.64 3.08 -1.58
N THR A 212 11.49 3.21 -0.92
CA THR A 212 11.44 3.78 0.43
C THR A 212 12.21 2.92 1.43
N ALA A 213 12.11 1.60 1.35
CA ALA A 213 12.86 0.69 2.20
C ALA A 213 14.38 0.84 2.01
N ALA A 214 14.84 0.86 0.76
CA ALA A 214 16.24 1.04 0.41
C ALA A 214 16.76 2.43 0.86
N LYS A 215 16.00 3.49 0.59
CA LYS A 215 16.34 4.86 0.99
C LYS A 215 16.40 4.99 2.50
N ASN A 216 15.45 4.40 3.24
CA ASN A 216 15.45 4.43 4.69
C ASN A 216 16.67 3.72 5.29
N ARG A 217 17.04 2.54 4.76
CA ARG A 217 18.25 1.84 5.17
C ARG A 217 19.52 2.65 4.88
N ALA A 218 19.62 3.24 3.69
CA ALA A 218 20.74 4.11 3.32
C ALA A 218 20.86 5.37 4.19
N CYS A 219 19.78 5.76 4.87
CA CYS A 219 19.74 6.90 5.79
C CYS A 219 19.66 6.47 7.27
N ASN A 220 20.17 5.28 7.63
CA ASN A 220 20.18 4.76 9.01
C ASN A 220 18.79 4.75 9.69
N GLY A 221 17.73 4.54 8.93
CA GLY A 221 16.35 4.54 9.43
C GLY A 221 15.73 5.93 9.63
N HIS A 222 16.42 7.02 9.31
CA HIS A 222 15.93 8.38 9.55
C HIS A 222 15.13 8.99 8.40
N TYR A 223 15.15 8.40 7.21
CA TYR A 223 14.43 8.92 6.04
C TYR A 223 12.93 9.08 6.33
N VAL A 224 12.31 8.02 6.83
CA VAL A 224 10.87 8.01 7.13
C VAL A 224 10.49 9.02 8.22
N ASN A 225 11.40 9.31 9.14
CA ASN A 225 11.19 10.30 10.20
C ASN A 225 11.08 11.72 9.60
N LEU A 226 11.98 12.07 8.68
CA LEU A 226 11.96 13.36 7.99
C LEU A 226 10.71 13.50 7.11
N VAL A 227 10.34 12.45 6.39
CA VAL A 227 9.11 12.44 5.58
C VAL A 227 7.88 12.68 6.45
N ARG A 228 7.76 12.01 7.62
CA ARG A 228 6.65 12.25 8.55
C ARG A 228 6.65 13.68 9.09
N ALA A 229 7.80 14.23 9.46
CA ALA A 229 7.90 15.61 9.92
C ALA A 229 7.41 16.60 8.85
N MET A 230 7.78 16.41 7.58
CA MET A 230 7.32 17.24 6.46
C MET A 230 5.82 17.09 6.19
N LYS A 231 5.30 15.85 6.23
CA LYS A 231 3.86 15.59 6.07
C LYS A 231 3.05 16.19 7.21
N TRP A 232 3.55 16.11 8.44
CA TRP A 232 2.95 16.72 9.61
C TRP A 232 2.91 18.24 9.49
N TRP A 233 4.04 18.88 9.14
CA TRP A 233 4.09 20.32 8.89
C TRP A 233 3.06 20.75 7.84
N ARG A 234 2.96 20.03 6.71
CA ARG A 234 1.97 20.32 5.67
C ARG A 234 0.54 20.17 6.19
N GLN A 235 0.29 19.18 7.04
CA GLN A 235 -1.03 18.90 7.60
C GLN A 235 -1.47 20.01 8.57
N GLU A 236 -0.58 20.48 9.44
CA GLU A 236 -0.82 21.60 10.36
C GLU A 236 -1.04 22.93 9.63
N ASN A 237 -0.45 23.08 8.44
CA ASN A 237 -0.54 24.31 7.63
C ASN A 237 -1.53 24.18 6.46
N ALA A 238 -2.40 23.16 6.47
CA ALA A 238 -3.25 22.84 5.32
C ALA A 238 -4.20 23.97 4.91
N GLU A 239 -4.65 24.81 5.86
CA GLU A 239 -5.53 25.95 5.59
C GLU A 239 -4.81 27.10 4.87
N ARG A 240 -3.49 27.19 5.02
CA ARG A 240 -2.64 28.26 4.45
C ARG A 240 -1.91 27.83 3.19
N LEU A 241 -1.96 26.54 2.85
CA LEU A 241 -1.25 25.95 1.73
C LEU A 241 -2.22 25.57 0.60
N PRO A 242 -1.75 25.58 -0.66
CA PRO A 242 -2.56 25.07 -1.76
C PRO A 242 -2.90 23.59 -1.57
N LYS A 243 -3.99 23.16 -2.22
CA LYS A 243 -4.45 21.75 -2.20
C LYS A 243 -3.36 20.77 -2.67
N TYR A 244 -2.49 21.19 -3.59
CA TYR A 244 -1.40 20.39 -4.17
C TYR A 244 -0.03 21.06 -3.96
N PRO A 245 1.08 20.29 -3.89
CA PRO A 245 1.12 18.82 -3.95
C PRO A 245 0.49 18.17 -2.71
N LYS A 246 -0.02 16.93 -2.88
CA LYS A 246 -0.51 16.10 -1.76
C LYS A 246 0.69 15.46 -1.01
N GLY A 247 0.44 14.54 -0.10
CA GLY A 247 1.49 13.90 0.71
C GLY A 247 2.49 13.05 -0.10
N TYR A 248 2.06 12.37 -1.17
CA TYR A 248 2.92 11.45 -1.93
C TYR A 248 4.16 12.11 -2.57
N PRO A 249 4.05 13.27 -3.25
CA PRO A 249 5.23 14.01 -3.74
C PRO A 249 6.19 14.53 -2.65
N LEU A 250 5.80 14.51 -1.37
CA LEU A 250 6.73 14.85 -0.28
C LEU A 250 7.62 13.66 0.11
N GLU A 251 7.34 12.47 -0.43
CA GLU A 251 8.07 11.23 -0.14
C GLU A 251 9.06 10.83 -1.25
N HIS A 252 9.16 11.57 -2.36
CA HIS A 252 9.96 11.23 -3.55
C HIS A 252 10.49 12.49 -4.22
#